data_AF-A0A317V7V1-F1
#
_entry.id   AF-A0A317V7V1-F1
#
_cell.length_a   1.000
_cell.length_b   1.000
_cell.length_c   1.000
_cell.angle_alpha   90.00
_cell.angle_beta   90.00
_cell.angle_gamma   90.00
#
_symmetry.space_group_name_H-M   'P 1'
#
loop_
_entity.id
_entity.type
_entity.pdbx_description
1 polymer ?
#
loop_
_entity_poly.entity_id
_entity_poly.type
_entity_poly.pdbx_seq_one_letter_code
_entity_poly.pdbx_strand_id
1 'polypeptide(L)' 'MSVIPPENLKPSRFLREREICDADKAFVLRVMKLDPRDRFTAKDILQDEQFTEKSEKTVGWYPRQEWKGMHQKGR' A
#
# COMPACT_ATOMS: atom_id res chain seq x y z
N MET A 1 8.50 -0.38 21.94
CA MET A 1 7.90 -1.03 20.75
C MET A 1 7.40 -2.40 21.17
N SER A 2 6.09 -2.66 21.11
CA SER A 2 5.57 -4.00 21.39
C SER A 2 5.87 -4.90 20.20
N VAL A 3 6.87 -5.77 20.35
CA VAL A 3 7.17 -6.79 19.35
C VAL A 3 6.09 -7.85 19.47
N ILE A 4 5.22 -7.94 18.47
CA ILE A 4 4.22 -9.01 18.40
C ILE A 4 4.98 -10.30 18.07
N PRO A 5 4.86 -11.36 18.88
CA PRO A 5 5.52 -12.62 18.61
C PRO A 5 5.09 -13.19 17.25
N PRO A 6 5.98 -13.81 16.46
CA PRO A 6 5.67 -14.32 15.12
C PRO A 6 4.46 -15.27 15.08
N GLU A 7 4.27 -16.07 16.12
CA GLU A 7 3.14 -16.98 16.28
C GLU A 7 1.78 -16.28 16.39
N ASN A 8 1.79 -15.01 16.82
CA ASN A 8 0.61 -14.17 16.95
C ASN A 8 0.41 -13.25 15.72
N LEU A 9 1.35 -13.25 14.76
CA LEU A 9 1.19 -12.51 13.52
C LEU A 9 0.20 -13.23 12.62
N LYS A 10 -0.82 -12.49 12.18
CA LYS A 10 -1.78 -12.96 11.19
C LYS A 10 -1.18 -12.85 9.78
N PRO A 11 -1.05 -13.95 9.04
CA PRO A 11 -0.59 -13.89 7.64
C PRO A 11 -1.49 -13.01 6.78
N SER A 12 -0.89 -12.26 5.85
CA SER A 12 -1.59 -11.31 4.97
C SER A 12 -2.72 -11.95 4.16
N ARG A 13 -2.61 -13.23 3.80
CA ARG A 13 -3.67 -13.99 3.10
C ARG A 13 -5.00 -14.05 3.88
N PHE A 14 -4.95 -13.94 5.20
CA PHE A 14 -6.13 -14.01 6.07
C PHE A 14 -6.72 -12.64 6.42
N LEU A 15 -6.16 -11.54 5.90
CA LEU A 15 -6.72 -10.21 6.07
C LEU A 15 -8.13 -10.15 5.48
N ARG A 16 -9.04 -9.46 6.16
CA ARG A 16 -10.45 -9.29 5.76
C ARG A 16 -10.68 -7.88 5.23
N GLU A 17 -11.78 -7.69 4.51
CA GLU A 17 -12.20 -6.39 3.96
C GLU A 17 -12.28 -5.26 5.00
N ARG A 18 -12.58 -5.59 6.26
CA ARG A 18 -12.61 -4.63 7.38
C ARG A 18 -11.22 -4.06 7.71
N GLU A 19 -10.16 -4.79 7.39
CA GLU A 19 -8.76 -4.42 7.67
C GLU A 19 -8.11 -3.73 6.46
N ILE A 20 -8.42 -4.19 5.24
CA ILE A 20 -7.83 -3.71 3.99
C ILE A 20 -8.82 -3.93 2.83
N CYS A 21 -8.88 -3.01 1.87
CA CYS A 21 -9.74 -3.23 0.70
C CYS A 21 -9.14 -4.31 -0.22
N ASP A 22 -9.97 -4.90 -1.08
CA ASP A 22 -9.53 -6.02 -1.92
C ASP A 22 -8.40 -5.66 -2.89
N ALA A 23 -8.42 -4.44 -3.42
CA ALA A 23 -7.39 -3.95 -4.33
C ALA A 23 -6.03 -3.90 -3.62
N ASP A 24 -5.97 -3.21 -2.47
CA ASP A 24 -4.76 -3.09 -1.64
C ASP A 24 -4.29 -4.45 -1.14
N LYS A 25 -5.22 -5.34 -0.77
CA LYS A 25 -4.90 -6.71 -0.37
C LYS A 25 -4.22 -7.48 -1.50
N ALA A 26 -4.74 -7.39 -2.71
CA ALA A 26 -4.17 -8.04 -3.88
C ALA A 26 -2.76 -7.50 -4.18
N PHE A 27 -2.52 -6.19 -4.04
CA PHE A 27 -1.19 -5.60 -4.19
C PHE A 27 -0.22 -6.09 -3.10
N VAL A 28 -0.60 -6.03 -1.82
CA VAL A 28 0.24 -6.49 -0.71
C VAL A 28 0.62 -7.97 -0.86
N LEU A 29 -0.32 -8.83 -1.27
CA LEU A 29 -0.05 -10.26 -1.49
C LEU A 29 0.92 -10.52 -2.65
N ARG A 30 1.00 -9.63 -3.64
CA ARG A 30 1.94 -9.70 -4.75
C ARG A 30 3.34 -9.25 -4.31
N VAL A 31 3.44 -8.22 -3.48
CA VAL A 31 4.73 -7.72 -2.95
C VAL A 31 5.30 -8.64 -1.86
N MET A 32 4.45 -9.22 -1.01
CA MET A 32 4.87 -10.05 0.13
C MET A 32 5.05 -11.55 -0.21
N LYS A 33 5.33 -11.88 -1.49
CA LYS A 33 5.64 -13.27 -1.87
C LYS A 33 6.87 -13.77 -1.13
N LEU A 34 6.76 -15.00 -0.62
CA LEU A 34 7.84 -15.67 0.14
C LEU A 34 9.04 -15.97 -0.76
N ASP A 35 8.79 -16.48 -1.97
CA ASP A 35 9.84 -16.64 -2.99
C ASP A 35 10.17 -15.27 -3.60
N PRO A 36 11.43 -14.82 -3.53
CA PRO A 36 11.85 -13.56 -4.13
C PRO A 36 11.77 -13.54 -5.65
N ARG A 37 11.72 -14.69 -6.34
CA ARG A 37 11.60 -14.76 -7.81
C ARG A 37 10.18 -14.49 -8.29
N ASP A 38 9.19 -14.81 -7.45
CA ASP A 38 7.78 -14.53 -7.71
C ASP A 38 7.37 -13.12 -7.29
N ARG A 39 8.28 -12.39 -6.63
CA ARG A 39 8.05 -11.04 -6.15
C ARG A 39 8.25 -10.05 -7.29
N PHE A 40 7.37 -9.06 -7.40
CA PHE A 40 7.56 -7.97 -8.33
C PHE A 40 8.85 -7.21 -8.07
N THR A 41 9.47 -6.75 -9.16
CA THR A 41 10.59 -5.83 -9.06
C THR A 41 10.10 -4.47 -8.62
N ALA A 42 11.02 -3.64 -8.09
CA ALA A 42 10.69 -2.25 -7.76
C ALA A 42 10.14 -1.48 -8.98
N LYS A 43 10.64 -1.78 -10.19
CA LYS A 43 10.16 -1.15 -11.42
C LYS A 43 8.70 -1.52 -11.71
N ASP A 44 8.35 -2.80 -11.57
CA ASP A 44 6.97 -3.27 -11.79
C ASP A 44 6.01 -2.66 -10.77
N ILE A 45 6.44 -2.56 -9.51
CA ILE A 45 5.66 -1.92 -8.44
C ILE A 45 5.34 -0.46 -8.79
N LEU A 46 6.33 0.30 -9.28
CA LEU A 46 6.14 1.71 -9.64
C LEU A 46 5.21 1.89 -10.85
N GLN A 47 5.03 0.86 -11.66
CA GLN A 47 4.16 0.85 -12.85
C GLN A 47 2.77 0.27 -12.56
N ASP A 48 2.55 -0.34 -11.39
CA ASP A 48 1.25 -0.92 -11.01
C ASP A 48 0.21 0.20 -10.80
N GLU A 49 -1.02 -0.07 -11.23
CA GLU A 49 -2.13 0.87 -11.17
C GLU A 49 -2.37 1.40 -9.76
N GLN A 50 -2.19 0.55 -8.75
CA GLN A 50 -2.34 0.92 -7.35
C GLN A 50 -1.29 1.94 -6.88
N PHE A 51 -0.09 1.91 -7.45
CA PHE A 51 0.93 2.91 -7.15
C PHE A 51 0.65 4.26 -7.82
N THR A 52 -0.14 4.25 -8.89
CA THR A 52 -0.56 5.44 -9.63
C THR A 52 -1.93 5.98 -9.20
N GLU A 53 -2.57 5.38 -8.18
CA GLU A 53 -3.90 5.75 -7.72
C GLU A 53 -3.94 7.20 -7.20
N LYS A 54 -4.86 8.00 -7.73
CA LYS A 54 -5.05 9.43 -7.36
C LYS A 54 -6.35 9.66 -6.58
N SER A 55 -6.84 8.63 -5.89
CA SER A 55 -8.03 8.76 -5.05
C SER A 55 -7.80 9.75 -3.91
N GLU A 56 -8.88 10.29 -3.35
CA GLU A 56 -8.75 11.26 -2.24
C GLU A 56 -8.17 10.66 -0.95
N LYS A 57 -8.01 9.34 -0.89
CA LYS A 57 -7.32 8.60 0.18
C LYS A 57 -5.80 8.65 0.01
N THR A 58 -5.34 8.82 -1.23
CA THR A 58 -3.92 8.94 -1.59
C THR A 58 -3.49 10.40 -1.53
N VAL A 59 -3.75 11.04 -0.40
CA VAL A 59 -2.94 12.18 0.03
C VAL A 59 -1.71 11.52 0.65
N GLY A 60 -0.50 11.92 0.26
CA GLY A 60 0.72 11.28 0.78
C GLY A 60 0.87 11.47 2.31
N TRP A 61 2.08 11.80 2.76
CA TRP A 61 2.32 12.14 4.18
C TRP A 61 1.59 13.41 4.66
N TYR A 62 0.85 14.08 3.78
CA TYR A 62 0.23 15.37 4.03
C TYR A 62 -1.28 15.25 4.25
N PRO A 63 -1.84 15.95 5.25
CA PRO A 63 -3.27 16.20 5.33
C PRO A 63 -3.82 16.73 4.01
N ARG A 64 -5.07 16.35 3.66
CA ARG A 64 -5.71 16.70 2.38
C ARG A 64 -5.68 18.20 2.05
N GLN A 65 -5.75 19.04 3.06
CA GLN A 65 -5.71 20.52 2.94
C GLN A 65 -4.31 21.00 2.50
N GLU A 66 -3.26 20.44 3.10
CA GLU A 66 -1.87 20.73 2.76
C GLU A 66 -1.54 20.21 1.36
N TRP A 67 -1.96 18.99 1.03
CA TRP A 67 -1.77 18.40 -0.30
C TRP A 67 -2.43 19.24 -1.41
N LYS A 68 -3.65 19.73 -1.18
CA LYS A 68 -4.33 20.67 -2.09
C LYS A 68 -3.55 21.98 -2.26
N GLY A 69 -3.02 22.54 -1.16
CA GLY A 69 -2.21 23.77 -1.21
C GLY A 69 -0.90 23.61 -1.99
N MET A 70 -0.23 22.45 -1.87
CA MET A 70 1.00 22.16 -2.61
C MET A 70 0.77 22.07 -4.12
N HIS A 71 -0.33 21.45 -4.56
CA HIS A 71 -0.66 21.30 -5.98
C HIS A 71 -1.37 22.51 -6.61
N GLN A 72 -1.87 23.45 -5.80
CA GLN A 72 -2.49 24.70 -6.26
C GLN A 72 -1.45 25.82 -6.48
N LYS A 73 -0.28 25.77 -5.83
CA LYS A 73 0.81 26.76 -5.97
C LYS A 73 1.73 26.55 -7.18
N GLY A 74 1.55 25.45 -7.91
CA GLY A 74 2.39 25.07 -9.05
C GLY A 74 1.76 25.30 -10.43
N ARG A 75 0.72 26.13 -10.54
CA ARG A 75 0.08 26.48 -11.81
C ARG A 75 0.05 27.99 -12.02
#